data_AF-A0A3P9DJZ2-F1
#
_entry.id   AF-A0A3P9DJZ2-F1
#
_cell.length_a   1.000
_cell.length_b   1.000
_cell.length_c   1.000
_cell.angle_alpha   90.00
_cell.angle_beta   90.00
_cell.angle_gamma   90.00
#
_symmetry.space_group_name_H-M   'P 1'
#
loop_
_entity.id
_entity.type
_entity.pdbx_description
1 polymer ?
#
loop_
_entity_poly.entity_id
_entity_poly.type
_entity_poly.pdbx_seq_one_letter_code
_entity_poly.pdbx_strand_id
1 'polypeptide(L)'
;MTSEWTRPDLDPRFVFLWRAGQDLIYMKNPSYIGRSSLFTDELKHGNISLKLSKVKPADQGRYRCYIPEKDEEVFIDLVVASGAVSSPVISLANLDKAISGVVLQCESAGWYPEPELLWLDAEGNLLSAGPTETLRGPDDLYTVSSRVTVEKRHSNNITCRVQQRNTNQSREIHIHVPDEYFQLNSSSAAPIIIGVVVSLALSIILILIGVFFIWRRNKTNVRKPHCLRKKQETTKTEPDQEQETLMTQDIEPVSDMTETDKTTKPVGKT
;
A
#
# COMPACT_ATOMS: atom_id res chain seq x y z
N MET A 1 22.74 -55.93 -25.23
CA MET A 1 22.41 -54.50 -25.13
C MET A 1 22.63 -54.09 -23.70
N THR A 2 23.50 -53.11 -23.53
CA THR A 2 23.91 -52.54 -22.26
C THR A 2 23.53 -51.06 -22.29
N SER A 3 22.94 -50.58 -21.22
CA SER A 3 22.64 -49.15 -21.07
C SER A 3 22.99 -48.70 -19.68
N GLU A 4 23.73 -47.62 -19.59
CA GLU A 4 24.21 -47.05 -18.34
C GLU A 4 23.63 -45.66 -18.16
N TRP A 5 22.81 -45.49 -17.12
CA TRP A 5 22.40 -44.17 -16.65
C TRP A 5 23.22 -43.85 -15.41
N THR A 6 23.99 -42.77 -15.50
CA THR A 6 24.93 -42.36 -14.46
C THR A 6 24.77 -40.90 -14.11
N ARG A 7 25.18 -40.54 -12.90
CA ARG A 7 25.33 -39.18 -12.42
C ARG A 7 26.78 -38.95 -12.03
N PRO A 8 27.50 -38.01 -12.70
CA PRO A 8 28.93 -37.78 -12.45
C PRO A 8 29.24 -37.29 -11.03
N ASP A 9 28.26 -36.69 -10.35
CA ASP A 9 28.39 -36.09 -9.03
C ASP A 9 28.10 -37.07 -7.87
N LEU A 10 27.79 -38.33 -8.18
CA LEU A 10 27.49 -39.35 -7.18
C LEU A 10 28.54 -40.45 -7.13
N ASP A 11 28.71 -41.02 -5.93
CA ASP A 11 29.45 -42.26 -5.71
C ASP A 11 28.60 -43.23 -4.86
N PRO A 12 28.26 -44.43 -5.36
CA PRO A 12 28.42 -44.90 -6.74
C PRO A 12 27.69 -44.02 -7.75
N ARG A 13 28.22 -43.89 -8.96
CA ARG A 13 27.63 -43.04 -10.03
C ARG A 13 26.39 -43.62 -10.70
N PHE A 14 26.11 -44.91 -10.56
CA PHE A 14 25.06 -45.57 -11.34
C PHE A 14 23.68 -45.24 -10.78
N VAL A 15 22.88 -44.56 -11.59
CA VAL A 15 21.44 -44.35 -11.33
C VAL A 15 20.67 -45.59 -11.76
N PHE A 16 21.02 -46.14 -12.92
CA PHE A 16 20.45 -47.37 -13.45
C PHE A 16 21.46 -48.08 -14.35
N LEU A 17 21.53 -49.41 -14.30
CA LEU A 17 22.47 -50.21 -15.08
C LEU A 17 21.77 -51.45 -15.62
N TRP A 18 21.65 -51.54 -16.94
CA TRP A 18 21.11 -52.72 -17.63
C TRP A 18 22.22 -53.44 -18.37
N ARG A 19 22.42 -54.72 -18.08
CA ARG A 19 23.40 -55.58 -18.76
C ARG A 19 22.80 -56.98 -18.91
N ALA A 20 23.05 -57.59 -20.07
CA ALA A 20 22.61 -58.96 -20.37
C ALA A 20 21.11 -59.23 -20.10
N GLY A 21 20.24 -58.23 -20.31
CA GLY A 21 18.80 -58.36 -20.08
C GLY A 21 18.36 -58.24 -18.62
N GLN A 22 19.23 -57.76 -17.74
CA GLN A 22 18.95 -57.65 -16.30
C GLN A 22 19.36 -56.29 -15.74
N ASP A 23 18.60 -55.83 -14.74
CA ASP A 23 18.91 -54.66 -13.93
C ASP A 23 19.89 -55.03 -12.80
N LEU A 24 21.09 -54.43 -12.82
CA LEU A 24 22.16 -54.71 -11.85
C LEU A 24 22.02 -53.82 -10.60
N ILE A 25 21.08 -54.19 -9.74
CA ILE A 25 20.70 -53.41 -8.54
C ILE A 25 21.89 -53.12 -7.61
N TYR A 26 22.80 -54.09 -7.41
CA TYR A 26 23.93 -53.97 -6.47
C TYR A 26 24.97 -52.92 -6.87
N MET A 27 24.98 -52.48 -8.13
CA MET A 27 25.87 -51.41 -8.61
C MET A 27 25.26 -50.01 -8.46
N LYS A 28 23.94 -49.92 -8.24
CA LYS A 28 23.24 -48.64 -8.19
C LYS A 28 23.61 -47.86 -6.94
N ASN A 29 23.57 -46.55 -7.08
CA ASN A 29 23.56 -45.65 -5.95
C ASN A 29 22.33 -45.95 -5.06
N PRO A 30 22.50 -46.07 -3.73
CA PRO A 30 21.40 -46.39 -2.81
C PRO A 30 20.18 -45.46 -2.94
N SER A 31 20.38 -44.19 -3.30
CA SER A 31 19.28 -43.21 -3.47
C SER A 31 18.33 -43.52 -4.63
N TYR A 32 18.71 -44.44 -5.53
CA TYR A 32 17.97 -44.75 -6.76
C TYR A 32 17.42 -46.19 -6.79
N ILE A 33 17.81 -47.03 -5.84
CA ILE A 33 17.30 -48.40 -5.72
C ILE A 33 15.78 -48.37 -5.54
N GLY A 34 15.07 -49.18 -6.34
CA GLY A 34 13.60 -49.25 -6.34
C GLY A 34 12.90 -48.01 -6.92
N ARG A 35 13.66 -47.00 -7.38
CA ARG A 35 13.11 -45.77 -7.95
C ARG A 35 13.41 -45.61 -9.44
N SER A 36 14.48 -46.23 -9.93
CA SER A 36 14.93 -46.18 -11.33
C SER A 36 14.60 -47.46 -12.11
N SER A 37 14.06 -47.30 -13.33
CA SER A 37 13.72 -48.39 -14.26
C SER A 37 13.77 -47.92 -15.72
N LEU A 38 13.69 -48.85 -16.68
CA LEU A 38 13.43 -48.53 -18.10
C LEU A 38 11.99 -48.89 -18.49
N PHE A 39 11.54 -48.36 -19.63
CA PHE A 39 10.31 -48.77 -20.30
C PHE A 39 10.57 -50.09 -21.05
N THR A 40 10.51 -51.21 -20.32
CA THR A 40 10.92 -52.53 -20.82
C THR A 40 10.19 -52.98 -22.09
N ASP A 41 8.93 -52.58 -22.23
CA ASP A 41 8.07 -52.84 -23.38
C ASP A 41 8.43 -52.02 -24.64
N GLU A 42 9.13 -50.90 -24.46
CA GLU A 42 9.55 -50.00 -25.52
C GLU A 42 11.02 -50.16 -25.92
N LEU A 43 11.78 -51.01 -25.21
CA LEU A 43 13.17 -51.34 -25.55
C LEU A 43 13.32 -51.86 -26.98
N LYS A 44 12.35 -52.66 -27.45
CA LYS A 44 12.31 -53.20 -28.83
C LYS A 44 12.17 -52.11 -29.90
N HIS A 45 11.68 -50.93 -29.52
CA HIS A 45 11.57 -49.75 -30.38
C HIS A 45 12.74 -48.77 -30.18
N GLY A 46 13.74 -49.15 -29.37
CA GLY A 46 14.91 -48.33 -29.08
C GLY A 46 14.71 -47.29 -27.97
N ASN A 47 13.58 -47.31 -27.24
CA ASN A 47 13.42 -46.41 -26.10
C ASN A 47 14.18 -46.92 -24.88
N ILE A 48 15.28 -46.24 -24.55
CA ILE A 48 16.11 -46.50 -23.37
C ILE A 48 15.98 -45.39 -22.31
N SER A 49 14.88 -44.64 -22.34
CA SER A 49 14.62 -43.55 -21.39
C SER A 49 14.54 -44.06 -19.96
N LEU A 50 15.17 -43.32 -19.06
CA LEU A 50 15.11 -43.57 -17.63
C LEU A 50 13.75 -43.15 -17.06
N LYS A 51 13.04 -44.08 -16.43
CA LYS A 51 11.90 -43.79 -15.57
C LYS A 51 12.36 -43.67 -14.12
N LEU A 52 12.20 -42.49 -13.53
CA LEU A 52 12.49 -42.20 -12.13
C LEU A 52 11.19 -41.92 -11.36
N SER A 53 10.96 -42.62 -10.26
CA SER A 53 9.74 -42.49 -9.44
C SER A 53 9.99 -41.77 -8.11
N LYS A 54 8.93 -41.12 -7.60
CA LYS A 54 8.94 -40.32 -6.36
C LYS A 54 10.07 -39.28 -6.36
N VAL A 55 10.14 -38.47 -7.43
CA VAL A 55 11.22 -37.50 -7.64
C VAL A 55 11.36 -36.54 -6.45
N LYS A 56 12.59 -36.27 -6.03
CA LYS A 56 12.94 -35.37 -4.92
C LYS A 56 13.89 -34.26 -5.41
N PRO A 57 13.97 -33.12 -4.70
CA PRO A 57 14.95 -32.06 -4.94
C PRO A 57 16.38 -32.55 -5.25
N ALA A 58 16.89 -33.48 -4.45
CA ALA A 58 18.23 -34.04 -4.61
C ALA A 58 18.47 -34.84 -5.91
N ASP A 59 17.40 -35.21 -6.63
CA ASP A 59 17.56 -35.86 -7.93
C ASP A 59 17.89 -34.86 -9.04
N GLN A 60 17.73 -33.55 -8.82
CA GLN A 60 18.14 -32.51 -9.76
C GLN A 60 19.63 -32.65 -10.10
N GLY A 61 19.96 -32.49 -11.37
CA GLY A 61 21.33 -32.52 -11.85
C GLY A 61 21.47 -33.11 -13.25
N ARG A 62 22.73 -33.27 -13.65
CA ARG A 62 23.12 -33.76 -14.96
C ARG A 62 23.27 -35.28 -14.95
N TYR A 63 22.52 -35.94 -15.80
CA TYR A 63 22.57 -37.38 -16.03
C TYR A 63 23.33 -37.68 -17.33
N ARG A 64 24.02 -38.80 -17.36
CA ARG A 64 24.68 -39.35 -18.55
C ARG A 64 24.06 -40.69 -18.89
N CYS A 65 23.52 -40.79 -20.10
CA CYS A 65 23.15 -42.04 -20.72
C CYS A 65 24.31 -42.51 -21.61
N TYR A 66 24.80 -43.73 -21.43
CA TYR A 66 25.88 -44.31 -22.21
C TYR A 66 25.50 -45.71 -22.71
N ILE A 67 25.80 -45.98 -23.98
CA ILE A 67 25.59 -47.27 -24.64
C ILE A 67 26.97 -47.82 -25.06
N PRO A 68 27.59 -48.69 -24.25
CA PRO A 68 28.94 -49.18 -24.53
C PRO A 68 29.10 -49.88 -25.88
N GLU A 69 28.09 -50.64 -26.33
CA GLU A 69 28.20 -51.37 -27.61
C GLU A 69 28.25 -50.47 -28.84
N LYS A 70 27.82 -49.21 -28.70
CA LYS A 70 27.85 -48.20 -29.78
C LYS A 70 28.87 -47.10 -29.55
N ASP A 71 29.46 -47.05 -28.36
CA ASP A 71 30.27 -45.93 -27.88
C ASP A 71 29.55 -44.57 -28.00
N GLU A 72 28.25 -44.55 -27.71
CA GLU A 72 27.41 -43.36 -27.79
C GLU A 72 27.01 -42.88 -26.39
N GLU A 73 27.11 -41.57 -26.15
CA GLU A 73 26.65 -40.93 -24.92
C GLU A 73 25.79 -39.69 -25.17
N VAL A 74 24.86 -39.44 -24.25
CA VAL A 74 24.05 -38.22 -24.21
C VAL A 74 23.97 -37.74 -22.76
N PHE A 75 23.97 -36.42 -22.59
CA PHE A 75 23.73 -35.78 -21.30
C PHE A 75 22.35 -35.16 -21.24
N ILE A 76 21.67 -35.36 -20.11
CA ILE A 76 20.32 -34.87 -19.84
C ILE A 76 20.35 -34.11 -18.52
N ASP A 77 19.91 -32.85 -18.52
CA ASP A 77 19.75 -32.07 -17.30
C ASP A 77 18.31 -32.22 -16.77
N LEU A 78 18.17 -32.81 -15.58
CA LEU A 78 16.88 -32.93 -14.90
C LEU A 78 16.66 -31.70 -14.02
N VAL A 79 15.64 -30.90 -14.36
CA VAL A 79 15.14 -29.81 -13.52
C VAL A 79 13.96 -30.33 -12.69
N VAL A 80 13.97 -30.08 -11.38
CA VAL A 80 12.90 -30.52 -10.47
C VAL A 80 12.09 -29.31 -10.03
N ALA A 81 10.76 -29.43 -10.11
CA ALA A 81 9.81 -28.42 -9.66
C ALA A 81 8.86 -29.00 -8.61
N SER A 82 8.46 -28.21 -7.62
CA SER A 82 7.44 -28.60 -6.65
C SER A 82 6.03 -28.42 -7.21
N GLY A 83 5.21 -29.47 -7.12
CA GLY A 83 3.77 -29.40 -7.40
C GLY A 83 2.93 -28.85 -6.23
N ALA A 84 3.52 -28.70 -5.03
CA ALA A 84 2.83 -28.35 -3.79
C ALA A 84 2.83 -26.84 -3.47
N VAL A 85 2.97 -26.00 -4.50
CA VAL A 85 3.09 -24.55 -4.35
C VAL A 85 1.79 -23.92 -3.87
N SER A 86 1.86 -23.12 -2.79
CA SER A 86 0.71 -22.37 -2.25
C SER A 86 0.47 -21.06 -3.01
N SER A 87 -0.78 -20.61 -3.07
CA SER A 87 -1.08 -19.23 -3.50
C SER A 87 -0.43 -18.22 -2.54
N PRO A 88 0.10 -17.09 -3.04
CA PRO A 88 0.62 -16.04 -2.18
C PRO A 88 -0.50 -15.40 -1.35
N VAL A 89 -0.15 -14.92 -0.16
CA VAL A 89 -1.03 -14.20 0.76
C VAL A 89 -0.46 -12.81 0.99
N ILE A 90 -1.28 -11.78 0.79
CA ILE A 90 -0.92 -10.40 1.14
C ILE A 90 -1.56 -10.03 2.48
N SER A 91 -0.77 -9.41 3.36
CA SER A 91 -1.20 -8.88 4.65
C SER A 91 -0.72 -7.44 4.84
N LEU A 92 -1.47 -6.67 5.62
CA LEU A 92 -1.06 -5.33 6.04
C LEU A 92 -0.05 -5.46 7.19
N ALA A 93 1.18 -5.03 6.97
CA ALA A 93 2.26 -5.18 7.93
C ALA A 93 2.43 -3.95 8.83
N ASN A 94 2.35 -2.74 8.26
CA ASN A 94 2.45 -1.48 9.01
C ASN A 94 1.91 -0.30 8.21
N LEU A 95 1.75 0.86 8.85
CA LEU A 95 1.47 2.15 8.23
C LEU A 95 2.66 3.08 8.46
N ASP A 96 3.21 3.62 7.38
CA ASP A 96 4.29 4.59 7.42
C ASP A 96 3.72 6.01 7.44
N LYS A 97 3.60 6.58 8.64
CA LYS A 97 3.04 7.93 8.84
C LYS A 97 3.91 9.04 8.30
N ALA A 98 5.22 8.82 8.10
CA ALA A 98 6.13 9.87 7.64
C ALA A 98 5.85 10.27 6.19
N ILE A 99 5.54 9.27 5.36
CA ILE A 99 5.23 9.45 3.93
C ILE A 99 3.78 9.12 3.58
N SER A 100 2.92 8.90 4.58
CA SER A 100 1.53 8.46 4.39
C SER A 100 1.43 7.18 3.55
N GLY A 101 2.36 6.26 3.77
CA GLY A 101 2.49 4.99 3.04
C GLY A 101 1.91 3.79 3.78
N VAL A 102 1.62 2.74 3.04
CA VAL A 102 1.10 1.46 3.55
C VAL A 102 2.13 0.38 3.28
N VAL A 103 2.56 -0.32 4.33
CA VAL A 103 3.52 -1.43 4.22
C VAL A 103 2.75 -2.73 4.09
N LEU A 104 2.87 -3.38 2.94
CA LEU A 104 2.31 -4.70 2.67
C LEU A 104 3.39 -5.77 2.82
N GLN A 105 3.00 -6.95 3.30
CA GLN A 105 3.83 -8.15 3.30
C GLN A 105 3.14 -9.23 2.47
N CYS A 106 3.90 -9.87 1.59
CA CYS A 106 3.45 -11.03 0.82
C CYS A 106 4.27 -12.25 1.18
N GLU A 107 3.61 -13.39 1.35
CA GLU A 107 4.26 -14.66 1.68
C GLU A 107 3.68 -15.82 0.84
N SER A 108 4.53 -16.77 0.45
CA SER A 108 4.14 -18.00 -0.26
C SER A 108 5.10 -19.14 0.05
N ALA A 109 4.60 -20.38 0.11
CA ALA A 109 5.35 -21.55 0.52
C ALA A 109 5.28 -22.70 -0.50
N GLY A 110 6.15 -23.70 -0.31
CA GLY A 110 6.13 -24.96 -1.07
C GLY A 110 6.88 -24.90 -2.40
N TRP A 111 7.78 -23.94 -2.60
CA TRP A 111 8.50 -23.76 -3.84
C TRP A 111 9.78 -24.60 -3.91
N TYR A 112 10.08 -25.19 -5.05
CA TYR A 112 11.41 -25.70 -5.36
C TYR A 112 11.63 -25.59 -6.86
N PRO A 113 12.77 -25.06 -7.35
CA PRO A 113 13.87 -24.43 -6.60
C PRO A 113 13.46 -23.09 -5.93
N GLU A 114 14.42 -22.28 -5.48
CA GLU A 114 14.11 -20.95 -4.92
C GLU A 114 13.36 -20.06 -5.93
N PRO A 115 12.21 -19.44 -5.55
CA PRO A 115 11.41 -18.61 -6.46
C PRO A 115 11.79 -17.12 -6.42
N GLU A 116 11.36 -16.36 -7.43
CA GLU A 116 11.36 -14.89 -7.43
C GLU A 116 10.02 -14.37 -6.88
N LEU A 117 10.05 -13.41 -5.95
CA LEU A 117 8.85 -12.67 -5.51
C LEU A 117 8.93 -11.23 -6.03
N LEU A 118 7.89 -10.80 -6.76
CA LEU A 118 7.77 -9.51 -7.40
C LEU A 118 6.52 -8.77 -6.92
N TRP A 119 6.66 -7.47 -6.71
CA TRP A 119 5.54 -6.55 -6.47
C TRP A 119 5.26 -5.75 -7.73
N LEU A 120 4.00 -5.62 -8.11
CA LEU A 120 3.57 -4.90 -9.31
C LEU A 120 2.47 -3.90 -8.98
N ASP A 121 2.46 -2.79 -9.72
CA ASP A 121 1.31 -1.89 -9.77
C ASP A 121 0.17 -2.46 -10.64
N ALA A 122 -0.90 -1.67 -10.78
CA ALA A 122 -2.09 -2.07 -11.54
C ALA A 122 -1.83 -2.21 -13.05
N GLU A 123 -0.81 -1.53 -13.55
CA GLU A 123 -0.37 -1.57 -14.95
C GLU A 123 0.63 -2.70 -15.21
N GLY A 124 1.09 -3.40 -14.17
CA GLY A 124 2.03 -4.52 -14.25
C GLY A 124 3.50 -4.12 -14.17
N ASN A 125 3.82 -2.87 -13.81
CA ASN A 125 5.19 -2.41 -13.63
C ASN A 125 5.73 -2.81 -12.25
N LEU A 126 7.03 -3.05 -12.17
CA LEU A 126 7.71 -3.43 -10.93
C LEU A 126 7.72 -2.28 -9.93
N LEU A 127 7.36 -2.59 -8.69
CA LEU A 127 7.49 -1.69 -7.54
C LEU A 127 8.86 -1.89 -6.86
N SER A 128 9.40 -0.80 -6.33
CA SER A 128 10.60 -0.86 -5.50
C SER A 128 10.23 -1.42 -4.13
N ALA A 129 10.68 -2.64 -3.84
CA ALA A 129 10.38 -3.36 -2.60
C ALA A 129 11.65 -3.61 -1.78
N GLY A 130 11.46 -3.97 -0.50
CA GLY A 130 12.54 -4.45 0.35
C GLY A 130 13.14 -5.78 -0.16
N PRO A 131 14.27 -6.21 0.41
CA PRO A 131 14.88 -7.49 0.06
C PRO A 131 13.88 -8.63 0.29
N THR A 132 13.89 -9.61 -0.61
CA THR A 132 13.13 -10.83 -0.46
C THR A 132 13.82 -11.75 0.55
N GLU A 133 13.06 -12.25 1.50
CA GLU A 133 13.49 -13.23 2.49
C GLU A 133 13.08 -14.62 2.01
N THR A 134 14.02 -15.55 2.02
CA THR A 134 13.77 -16.96 1.67
C THR A 134 14.21 -17.87 2.81
N LEU A 135 13.32 -18.79 3.17
CA LEU A 135 13.55 -19.79 4.21
C LEU A 135 13.37 -21.18 3.59
N ARG A 136 14.40 -22.02 3.73
CA ARG A 136 14.35 -23.42 3.29
C ARG A 136 13.89 -24.30 4.45
N GLY A 137 12.77 -24.98 4.25
CA GLY A 137 12.17 -25.91 5.21
C GLY A 137 12.91 -27.26 5.28
N PRO A 138 12.55 -28.10 6.26
CA PRO A 138 13.09 -29.46 6.40
C PRO A 138 12.67 -30.41 5.26
N ASP A 139 11.66 -30.04 4.50
CA ASP A 139 11.18 -30.72 3.28
C ASP A 139 11.94 -30.31 2.01
N ASP A 140 13.00 -29.52 2.16
CA ASP A 140 13.79 -28.89 1.09
C ASP A 140 13.01 -27.86 0.25
N LEU A 141 11.79 -27.47 0.65
CA LEU A 141 10.99 -26.48 -0.04
C LEU A 141 11.24 -25.08 0.52
N TYR A 142 11.07 -24.07 -0.33
CA TYR A 142 11.26 -22.66 -0.01
C TYR A 142 9.93 -22.01 0.37
N THR A 143 9.98 -21.23 1.45
CA THR A 143 9.00 -20.19 1.78
C THR A 143 9.63 -18.84 1.49
N VAL A 144 8.94 -17.99 0.75
CA VAL A 144 9.41 -16.69 0.30
C VAL A 144 8.51 -15.60 0.86
N SER A 145 9.12 -14.52 1.33
CA SER A 145 8.44 -13.35 1.89
C SER A 145 9.09 -12.06 1.41
N SER A 146 8.30 -11.01 1.18
CA SER A 146 8.80 -9.69 0.84
C SER A 146 7.85 -8.61 1.33
N ARG A 147 8.40 -7.42 1.58
CA ARG A 147 7.67 -6.24 2.02
C ARG A 147 7.81 -5.10 1.03
N VAL A 148 6.72 -4.39 0.77
CA VAL A 148 6.69 -3.19 -0.07
C VAL A 148 5.97 -2.05 0.64
N THR A 149 6.50 -0.84 0.50
CA THR A 149 5.81 0.37 0.95
C THR A 149 5.15 1.03 -0.25
N VAL A 150 3.83 1.23 -0.17
CA VAL A 150 3.00 1.78 -1.24
C VAL A 150 2.48 3.15 -0.79
N GLU A 151 2.58 4.14 -1.67
CA GLU A 151 1.96 5.46 -1.49
C GLU A 151 0.67 5.57 -2.31
N LYS A 152 -0.17 6.56 -1.99
CA LYS A 152 -1.44 6.75 -2.70
C LYS A 152 -1.20 7.09 -4.18
N ARG A 153 -1.83 6.34 -5.08
CA ARG A 153 -1.83 6.57 -6.54
C ARG A 153 -3.26 6.54 -7.10
N HIS A 154 -3.39 6.74 -8.43
CA HIS A 154 -4.69 6.67 -9.12
C HIS A 154 -5.33 5.29 -9.04
N SER A 155 -4.52 4.23 -9.01
CA SER A 155 -4.95 2.87 -8.75
C SER A 155 -4.22 2.36 -7.51
N ASN A 156 -4.97 1.93 -6.50
CA ASN A 156 -4.41 1.30 -5.30
C ASN A 156 -4.38 -0.23 -5.41
N ASN A 157 -4.43 -0.77 -6.63
CA ASN A 157 -4.35 -2.21 -6.84
C ASN A 157 -2.88 -2.62 -6.90
N ILE A 158 -2.50 -3.55 -6.04
CA ILE A 158 -1.13 -4.03 -5.90
C ILE A 158 -1.13 -5.53 -6.09
N THR A 159 -0.25 -6.02 -6.93
CA THR A 159 -0.12 -7.44 -7.22
C THR A 159 1.16 -7.97 -6.60
N CYS A 160 1.06 -9.08 -5.85
CA CYS A 160 2.19 -9.89 -5.47
C CYS A 160 2.24 -11.11 -6.39
N ARG A 161 3.36 -11.29 -7.09
CA ARG A 161 3.60 -12.42 -8.00
C ARG A 161 4.83 -13.19 -7.56
N VAL A 162 4.67 -14.48 -7.34
CA VAL A 162 5.77 -15.42 -7.07
C VAL A 162 5.95 -16.31 -8.30
N GLN A 163 7.17 -16.40 -8.82
CA GLN A 163 7.44 -17.08 -10.10
C GLN A 163 8.79 -17.81 -10.13
N GLN A 164 8.87 -18.83 -10.98
CA GLN A 164 10.07 -19.55 -11.35
C GLN A 164 10.15 -19.65 -12.87
N ARG A 165 11.16 -19.00 -13.47
CA ARG A 165 11.32 -18.97 -14.92
C ARG A 165 11.77 -20.32 -15.48
N ASN A 166 12.65 -21.03 -14.76
CA ASN A 166 13.23 -22.30 -15.22
C ASN A 166 12.18 -23.41 -15.34
N THR A 167 11.11 -23.35 -14.54
CA THR A 167 10.03 -24.36 -14.49
C THR A 167 8.73 -23.83 -15.09
N ASN A 168 8.70 -22.56 -15.54
CA ASN A 168 7.51 -21.85 -16.02
C ASN A 168 6.33 -21.90 -15.04
N GLN A 169 6.60 -21.82 -13.74
CA GLN A 169 5.60 -21.85 -12.68
C GLN A 169 5.39 -20.45 -12.09
N SER A 170 4.15 -20.00 -11.97
CA SER A 170 3.83 -18.72 -11.31
C SER A 170 2.50 -18.77 -10.55
N ARG A 171 2.41 -17.94 -9.50
CA ARG A 171 1.20 -17.67 -8.73
C ARG A 171 1.17 -16.18 -8.39
N GLU A 172 -0.02 -15.59 -8.43
CA GLU A 172 -0.18 -14.18 -8.11
C GLU A 172 -1.51 -13.94 -7.39
N ILE A 173 -1.54 -12.87 -6.60
CA ILE A 173 -2.73 -12.34 -5.95
C ILE A 173 -2.66 -10.82 -6.00
N HIS A 174 -3.83 -10.18 -6.05
CA HIS A 174 -3.95 -8.73 -6.04
C HIS A 174 -4.75 -8.26 -4.83
N ILE A 175 -4.43 -7.07 -4.34
CA ILE A 175 -5.14 -6.39 -3.26
C ILE A 175 -5.40 -4.95 -3.65
N HIS A 176 -6.62 -4.48 -3.41
CA HIS A 176 -6.93 -3.06 -3.45
C HIS A 176 -6.73 -2.46 -2.06
N VAL A 177 -5.84 -1.48 -1.92
CA VAL A 177 -5.61 -0.77 -0.66
C VAL A 177 -6.62 0.37 -0.52
N PRO A 178 -7.49 0.36 0.51
CA PRO A 178 -8.45 1.45 0.75
C PRO A 178 -7.78 2.80 0.99
N ASP A 179 -8.45 3.86 0.55
CA ASP A 179 -7.96 5.24 0.65
C ASP A 179 -7.72 5.71 2.09
N GLU A 180 -8.48 5.18 3.04
CA GLU A 180 -8.41 5.51 4.46
C GLU A 180 -7.03 5.25 5.06
N TYR A 181 -6.32 4.21 4.58
CA TYR A 181 -4.98 3.88 5.08
C TYR A 181 -3.93 4.93 4.73
N PHE A 182 -4.16 5.74 3.68
CA PHE A 182 -3.25 6.81 3.26
C PHE A 182 -3.56 8.16 3.93
N GLN A 183 -4.73 8.31 4.58
CA GLN A 183 -5.23 9.60 5.08
C GLN A 183 -4.97 9.87 6.56
N LEU A 184 -4.04 9.15 7.19
CA LEU A 184 -3.77 9.27 8.63
C LEU A 184 -3.09 10.58 9.08
N ASN A 185 -2.81 11.50 8.15
CA ASN A 185 -2.23 12.80 8.43
C ASN A 185 -3.22 13.94 8.13
N SER A 186 -4.31 14.03 8.89
CA SER A 186 -5.02 15.31 9.06
C SER A 186 -5.69 15.44 10.43
N SER A 187 -4.90 15.24 11.48
CA SER A 187 -5.15 15.94 12.75
C SER A 187 -3.97 16.87 12.99
N SER A 188 -3.79 17.84 12.09
CA SER A 188 -2.96 18.96 12.48
C SER A 188 -3.69 19.65 13.62
N ALA A 189 -3.06 19.79 14.78
CA ALA A 189 -3.54 20.71 15.82
C ALA A 189 -3.43 22.17 15.34
N ALA A 190 -2.90 22.43 14.13
CA ALA A 190 -2.72 23.74 13.54
C ALA A 190 -3.99 24.62 13.53
N PRO A 191 -5.19 24.19 13.11
CA PRO A 191 -6.38 25.03 13.18
C PRO A 191 -6.82 25.29 14.62
N ILE A 192 -6.59 24.33 15.55
CA ILE A 192 -6.86 24.51 16.97
C ILE A 192 -5.88 25.53 17.57
N ILE A 193 -4.59 25.41 17.28
CA ILE A 193 -3.53 26.31 17.73
C ILE A 193 -3.75 27.71 17.15
N ILE A 194 -4.06 27.85 15.86
CA ILE A 194 -4.39 29.13 15.23
C ILE A 194 -5.64 29.74 15.89
N GLY A 195 -6.68 28.96 16.12
CA GLY A 195 -7.90 29.41 16.80
C GLY A 195 -7.62 29.93 18.22
N VAL A 196 -6.82 29.20 19.00
CA VAL A 196 -6.41 29.61 20.35
C VAL A 196 -5.58 30.89 20.30
N VAL A 197 -4.59 31.01 19.40
CA VAL A 197 -3.75 32.21 19.25
C VAL A 197 -4.58 33.43 18.85
N VAL A 198 -5.51 33.29 17.90
CA VAL A 198 -6.40 34.39 17.48
C VAL A 198 -7.33 34.79 18.62
N SER A 199 -7.89 33.83 19.35
CA SER A 199 -8.78 34.12 20.49
C SER A 199 -8.03 34.86 21.62
N LEU A 200 -6.79 34.47 21.91
CA LEU A 200 -5.94 35.15 22.90
C LEU A 200 -5.60 36.56 22.42
N ALA A 201 -5.23 36.75 21.15
CA ALA A 201 -4.94 38.07 20.59
C ALA A 201 -6.16 39.02 20.68
N LEU A 202 -7.36 38.54 20.33
CA LEU A 202 -8.60 39.31 20.44
C LEU A 202 -8.92 39.68 21.89
N SER A 203 -8.72 38.74 22.83
CA SER A 203 -8.93 39.01 24.25
C SER A 203 -7.99 40.08 24.79
N ILE A 204 -6.71 40.06 24.39
CA ILE A 204 -5.72 41.08 24.77
C ILE A 204 -6.11 42.45 24.20
N ILE A 205 -6.54 42.51 22.93
CA ILE A 205 -6.99 43.77 22.30
C ILE A 205 -8.19 44.37 23.06
N LEU A 206 -9.18 43.55 23.42
CA LEU A 206 -10.35 44.02 24.20
C LEU A 206 -9.94 44.53 25.59
N ILE A 207 -9.00 43.87 26.25
CA ILE A 207 -8.46 44.34 27.54
C ILE A 207 -7.75 45.69 27.37
N LEU A 208 -6.92 45.86 26.34
CA LEU A 208 -6.23 47.13 26.06
C LEU A 208 -7.21 48.27 25.77
N ILE A 209 -8.27 48.00 25.00
CA ILE A 209 -9.35 48.96 24.75
C ILE A 209 -10.06 49.32 26.07
N GLY A 210 -10.42 48.33 26.89
CA GLY A 210 -11.05 48.56 28.19
C GLY A 210 -10.19 49.42 29.12
N VAL A 211 -8.89 49.12 29.22
CA VAL A 211 -7.92 49.91 30.01
C VAL A 211 -7.82 51.33 29.46
N PHE A 212 -7.77 51.52 28.14
CA PHE A 212 -7.74 52.85 27.53
C PHE A 212 -9.00 53.67 27.86
N PHE A 213 -10.19 53.06 27.82
CA PHE A 213 -11.44 53.72 28.21
C PHE A 213 -11.48 54.07 29.70
N ILE A 214 -11.02 53.19 30.59
CA ILE A 214 -10.91 53.47 32.02
C ILE A 214 -9.91 54.62 32.27
N TRP A 215 -8.76 54.59 31.61
CA TRP A 215 -7.74 55.64 31.74
C TRP A 215 -8.23 56.99 31.22
N ARG A 216 -8.97 57.01 30.10
CA ARG A 216 -9.62 58.21 29.54
C ARG A 216 -10.69 58.76 30.48
N ARG A 217 -11.52 57.89 31.07
CA ARG A 217 -12.57 58.27 32.03
C ARG A 217 -12.00 58.79 33.36
N ASN A 218 -10.83 58.29 33.76
CA ASN A 218 -10.08 58.82 34.91
C ASN A 218 -9.50 60.21 34.61
N LYS A 219 -8.92 60.41 33.41
CA LYS A 219 -8.36 61.71 33.00
C LYS A 219 -9.41 62.83 32.89
N THR A 220 -10.66 62.51 32.57
CA THR A 220 -11.78 63.47 32.56
C THR A 220 -12.27 63.86 33.97
N ASN A 221 -11.99 63.06 35.00
CA ASN A 221 -12.37 63.38 36.39
C ASN A 221 -11.35 64.26 37.14
N VAL A 222 -10.19 64.60 36.53
CA VAL A 222 -9.11 65.37 37.18
C VAL A 222 -9.05 66.84 36.73
N ARG A 223 -9.98 67.34 35.90
CA ARG A 223 -10.05 68.78 35.52
C ARG A 223 -11.32 69.46 36.03
N LYS A 224 -11.27 69.98 37.26
CA LYS A 224 -12.01 71.19 37.67
C LYS A 224 -10.99 72.28 38.06
N PRO A 225 -10.85 73.38 37.30
CA PRO A 225 -10.17 74.58 37.77
C PRO A 225 -11.15 75.53 38.47
N HIS A 226 -10.62 76.21 39.49
CA HIS A 226 -11.23 77.24 40.34
C HIS A 226 -11.49 78.55 39.57
N CYS A 227 -12.68 79.15 39.69
CA CYS A 227 -13.05 80.41 39.05
C CYS A 227 -12.62 81.66 39.86
N LEU A 228 -12.28 82.76 39.17
CA LEU A 228 -12.35 84.12 39.72
C LEU A 228 -13.12 85.07 38.78
N ARG A 229 -14.26 85.52 39.31
CA ARG A 229 -14.81 86.89 39.32
C ARG A 229 -15.28 87.55 38.01
N LYS A 230 -16.60 87.77 37.94
CA LYS A 230 -17.17 89.12 37.68
C LYS A 230 -18.50 89.29 38.43
N LYS A 231 -18.64 90.45 39.08
CA LYS A 231 -19.87 90.95 39.73
C LYS A 231 -20.96 91.17 38.68
N GLN A 232 -22.21 90.95 39.06
CA GLN A 232 -23.35 91.63 38.45
C GLN A 232 -24.30 92.09 39.56
N GLU A 233 -24.64 93.38 39.53
CA GLU A 233 -25.60 94.03 40.41
C GLU A 233 -27.03 93.57 40.11
N THR A 234 -27.78 93.51 41.20
CA THR A 234 -29.17 93.11 41.38
C THR A 234 -30.15 94.03 40.66
N THR A 235 -31.19 93.49 40.03
CA THR A 235 -32.59 93.97 40.14
C THR A 235 -33.57 92.83 39.79
N LYS A 236 -34.69 92.80 40.54
CA LYS A 236 -35.79 91.83 40.72
C LYS A 236 -36.61 91.60 39.41
N THR A 237 -37.48 90.60 39.21
CA THR A 237 -38.60 90.06 40.03
C THR A 237 -39.15 88.77 39.37
N GLU A 238 -39.74 87.88 40.16
CA GLU A 238 -40.41 86.59 39.85
C GLU A 238 -41.90 86.79 39.39
N PRO A 239 -42.70 85.73 39.14
CA PRO A 239 -42.85 84.93 37.91
C PRO A 239 -44.26 85.03 37.29
N ASP A 240 -44.51 84.31 36.17
CA ASP A 240 -45.78 83.62 35.98
C ASP A 240 -45.65 82.39 35.04
N GLN A 241 -46.64 81.51 35.15
CA GLN A 241 -46.67 80.06 34.92
C GLN A 241 -47.38 79.67 33.59
N GLU A 242 -47.55 78.34 33.39
CA GLU A 242 -48.37 77.60 32.39
C GLU A 242 -47.73 77.19 31.05
N GLN A 243 -48.03 76.06 30.41
CA GLN A 243 -48.59 74.73 30.76
C GLN A 243 -48.47 73.85 29.48
N GLU A 244 -48.51 72.52 29.64
CA GLU A 244 -48.35 71.44 28.65
C GLU A 244 -49.36 71.39 27.49
N THR A 245 -49.02 70.58 26.44
CA THR A 245 -49.78 69.52 25.71
C THR A 245 -49.49 69.54 24.19
N LEU A 246 -49.55 68.50 23.31
CA LEU A 246 -49.74 67.03 23.33
C LEU A 246 -49.55 66.52 21.85
N MET A 247 -48.87 65.38 21.66
CA MET A 247 -48.92 64.29 20.62
C MET A 247 -49.26 64.51 19.11
N THR A 248 -48.56 63.73 18.24
CA THR A 248 -49.08 62.70 17.26
C THR A 248 -48.52 62.75 15.81
N GLN A 249 -47.72 61.72 15.46
CA GLN A 249 -47.76 60.76 14.31
C GLN A 249 -47.65 61.12 12.78
N ASP A 250 -46.68 60.44 12.14
CA ASP A 250 -46.44 59.84 10.79
C ASP A 250 -47.11 60.33 9.49
N ILE A 251 -46.36 60.26 8.36
CA ILE A 251 -46.79 59.88 6.98
C ILE A 251 -45.55 59.61 6.06
N GLU A 252 -45.69 58.62 5.15
CA GLU A 252 -44.79 58.12 4.07
C GLU A 252 -44.31 59.14 3.00
N PRO A 253 -43.49 58.69 2.02
CA PRO A 253 -43.93 58.87 0.64
C PRO A 253 -43.72 57.67 -0.33
N VAL A 254 -44.31 57.89 -1.51
CA VAL A 254 -44.82 57.00 -2.57
C VAL A 254 -44.06 57.20 -3.90
N SER A 255 -44.11 56.18 -4.77
CA SER A 255 -43.97 56.13 -6.27
C SER A 255 -42.62 56.54 -6.89
N ASP A 256 -42.12 55.94 -7.98
CA ASP A 256 -42.71 55.75 -9.33
C ASP A 256 -41.85 54.70 -10.11
N MET A 257 -42.38 53.60 -10.69
CA MET A 257 -42.74 53.35 -12.13
C MET A 257 -41.69 53.84 -13.17
N THR A 258 -41.30 53.13 -14.24
CA THR A 258 -41.83 51.97 -15.01
C THR A 258 -40.83 51.49 -16.08
N GLU A 259 -41.17 50.34 -16.69
CA GLU A 259 -40.90 49.90 -18.08
C GLU A 259 -39.53 49.25 -18.43
N THR A 260 -39.42 48.17 -19.22
CA THR A 260 -40.28 47.59 -20.26
C THR A 260 -40.05 46.07 -20.44
N ASP A 261 -41.06 45.44 -21.03
CA ASP A 261 -41.33 44.05 -21.40
C ASP A 261 -40.39 43.40 -22.45
N LYS A 262 -40.24 42.05 -22.41
CA LYS A 262 -40.43 41.15 -23.58
C LYS A 262 -40.33 39.65 -23.27
N THR A 263 -41.51 39.01 -23.26
CA THR A 263 -41.91 37.77 -23.99
C THR A 263 -41.09 36.44 -23.96
N THR A 264 -41.74 35.42 -23.38
CA THR A 264 -42.18 34.12 -24.00
C THR A 264 -41.16 32.99 -24.31
N LYS A 265 -41.17 31.94 -23.43
CA LYS A 265 -41.45 30.46 -23.60
C LYS A 265 -41.18 29.74 -24.97
N PRO A 266 -41.22 28.38 -25.07
CA PRO A 266 -41.12 27.26 -24.08
C PRO A 266 -40.30 26.02 -24.57
N VAL A 267 -40.41 24.89 -23.84
CA VAL A 267 -40.18 23.46 -24.23
C VAL A 267 -38.70 23.04 -24.33
N GLY A 268 -38.18 22.01 -23.66
CA GLY A 268 -38.72 20.73 -23.24
C GLY A 268 -37.99 19.62 -24.03
N LYS A 269 -37.31 18.69 -23.36
CA LYS A 269 -36.99 17.34 -23.86
C LYS A 269 -36.26 16.51 -22.80
N THR A 270 -36.83 15.32 -22.57
CA THR A 270 -36.21 14.00 -22.30
C THR A 270 -34.97 13.92 -21.44
#